data_AF-A0A8J2XSW6-F1
#
_entry.id   AF-A0A8J2XSW6-F1
#
_cell.length_a   1.000
_cell.length_b   1.000
_cell.length_c   1.000
_cell.angle_alpha   90.00
_cell.angle_beta   90.00
_cell.angle_gamma   90.00
#
_symmetry.space_group_name_H-M   'P 1'
#
loop_
_entity.id
_entity.type
_entity.pdbx_description
1 polymer ?
#
loop_
_entity_poly.entity_id
_entity_poly.type
_entity_poly.pdbx_seq_one_letter_code
_entity_poly.pdbx_strand_id
1 'polypeptide(L)' 'MINKTLNALTREQMDAEFPLTFDNAKNSTSYVLVSLLAHLDYHLGQVNYLRRIIE' A
#
# COMPACT_ATOMS: atom_id res chain seq x y z
N MET A 1 4.04 -13.64 7.49
CA MET A 1 3.50 -12.65 8.45
C MET A 1 2.50 -11.73 7.75
N ILE A 2 2.88 -10.99 6.71
CA ILE A 2 2.01 -10.04 5.99
C ILE A 2 0.71 -10.68 5.47
N ASN A 3 0.77 -11.77 4.70
CA ASN A 3 -0.45 -12.43 4.18
C ASN A 3 -1.40 -12.88 5.31
N LYS A 4 -0.86 -13.34 6.44
CA LYS A 4 -1.68 -13.72 7.60
C LYS A 4 -2.38 -12.50 8.21
N THR A 5 -1.66 -11.38 8.31
CA THR A 5 -2.22 -10.11 8.81
C THR A 5 -3.30 -9.57 7.88
N LEU A 6 -3.05 -9.49 6.56
CA LEU A 6 -4.02 -8.97 5.60
C LEU A 6 -5.30 -9.83 5.56
N ASN A 7 -5.16 -11.16 5.62
CA ASN A 7 -6.30 -12.07 5.64
C ASN A 7 -7.09 -12.05 6.95
N ALA A 8 -6.50 -11.54 8.05
CA ALA A 8 -7.14 -11.46 9.36
C ALA A 8 -7.84 -10.12 9.62
N LEU A 9 -7.71 -9.14 8.72
CA LEU A 9 -8.36 -7.84 8.87
C LEU A 9 -9.87 -7.95 8.68
N THR A 10 -10.63 -7.44 9.65
CA THR A 10 -12.09 -7.30 9.51
C THR A 10 -12.46 -6.06 8.70
N ARG A 11 -13.71 -5.99 8.24
CA ARG A 11 -14.21 -4.82 7.52
C ARG A 11 -14.14 -3.55 8.38
N GLU A 12 -14.47 -3.67 9.67
CA GLU A 12 -14.41 -2.57 10.63
C GLU A 12 -12.97 -2.06 10.80
N GLN A 13 -11.97 -2.95 10.81
CA GLN A 13 -10.56 -2.56 10.87
C GLN A 13 -10.09 -1.89 9.58
N MET A 14 -10.61 -2.30 8.42
CA MET A 14 -10.32 -1.68 7.13
C MET A 14 -10.92 -0.26 7.00
N ASP A 15 -12.08 -0.03 7.61
CA ASP A 15 -12.79 1.26 7.58
C ASP A 15 -12.31 2.21 8.69
N ALA A 16 -11.65 1.70 9.73
CA ALA A 16 -11.10 2.49 10.82
C ALA A 16 -10.01 3.47 10.34
N GLU A 17 -9.92 4.61 11.03
CA GLU A 17 -8.84 5.60 10.83
C GLU A 17 -7.48 4.95 11.09
N PHE A 18 -6.56 5.12 10.13
CA PHE A 18 -5.20 4.66 10.26
C PHE A 18 -4.49 5.41 11.39
N PRO A 19 -3.71 4.73 12.26
CA PRO A 19 -3.19 5.33 13.49
C PRO A 19 -2.17 6.45 13.29
N LEU A 20 -1.72 6.68 12.06
CA LEU A 20 -0.76 7.72 11.71
C LEU A 20 -1.36 8.63 10.64
N THR A 21 -1.02 9.92 10.71
CA THR A 21 -1.31 10.84 9.61
C THR A 21 -0.55 10.35 8.36
N PHE A 22 -1.30 10.11 7.29
CA PHE A 22 -0.76 9.68 6.01
C PHE A 22 -1.14 10.71 4.95
N ASP A 23 -0.16 11.19 4.18
CA ASP A 23 -0.38 12.22 3.16
C ASP A 23 -1.08 13.50 3.71
N ASN A 24 -0.63 13.94 4.89
CA ASN A 24 -1.18 15.10 5.62
C ASN A 24 -2.69 15.01 5.91
N ALA A 25 -3.28 13.82 5.86
CA ALA A 25 -4.68 13.58 6.13
C ALA A 25 -4.90 12.35 7.02
N LYS A 26 -6.05 12.35 7.69
CA LYS A 26 -6.58 11.16 8.36
C LYS A 26 -7.25 10.30 7.30
N ASN A 27 -6.69 9.11 7.08
CA ASN A 27 -7.14 8.18 6.05
C ASN A 27 -7.56 6.86 6.69
N SER A 28 -8.43 6.09 6.05
CA SER A 28 -8.76 4.74 6.51
C SER A 28 -7.59 3.78 6.32
N THR A 29 -7.58 2.68 7.08
CA THR A 29 -6.59 1.60 6.90
C THR A 29 -6.61 1.06 5.47
N SER A 30 -7.78 0.87 4.88
CA SER A 30 -7.94 0.43 3.48
C SER A 30 -7.31 1.41 2.48
N TYR A 31 -7.53 2.72 2.64
CA TYR A 31 -6.93 3.73 1.77
C TYR A 31 -5.41 3.68 1.81
N VAL A 32 -4.82 3.59 3.01
CA VAL A 32 -3.37 3.53 3.17
C VAL A 32 -2.79 2.26 2.53
N LEU A 33 -3.43 1.10 2.70
CA LEU A 33 -2.98 -0.16 2.12
C LEU A 33 -3.02 -0.14 0.58
N VAL A 34 -4.10 0.40 -0.02
CA VAL A 34 -4.21 0.55 -1.48
C VAL A 34 -3.18 1.55 -2.01
N SER A 35 -2.98 2.67 -1.31
CA SER A 35 -1.96 3.66 -1.68
C SER A 35 -0.55 3.07 -1.61
N LEU A 36 -0.26 2.27 -0.59
CA LEU A 36 1.01 1.56 -0.47
C LEU A 36 1.21 0.55 -1.60
N LEU A 37 0.18 -0.20 -1.98
CA LEU A 37 0.23 -1.11 -3.13
C LEU A 37 0.60 -0.33 -4.41
N ALA A 38 -0.11 0.76 -4.70
CA ALA A 38 0.16 1.60 -5.87
C ALA A 38 1.59 2.17 -5.85
N HIS A 39 2.10 2.56 -4.68
CA HIS A 39 3.46 3.07 -4.52
C HIS A 39 4.52 1.99 -4.83
N LEU A 40 4.32 0.76 -4.34
CA LEU A 40 5.20 -0.36 -4.62
C LEU A 40 5.18 -0.73 -6.11
N ASP A 41 4.00 -0.75 -6.74
CA ASP A 41 3.84 -1.02 -8.17
C ASP A 41 4.52 0.06 -9.03
N TYR A 42 4.42 1.33 -8.63
CA TYR A 42 5.14 2.43 -9.29
C TYR A 42 6.65 2.19 -9.28
N HIS A 43 7.22 1.85 -8.13
CA HIS A 43 8.65 1.55 -8.02
C HIS A 43 9.06 0.28 -8.77
N LEU A 44 8.23 -0.76 -8.77
CA LEU A 44 8.45 -1.94 -9.58
C LEU A 44 8.47 -1.60 -11.09
N GLY A 45 7.56 -0.71 -11.52
CA GLY A 45 7.55 -0.14 -12.86
C GLY A 45 8.87 0.56 -13.21
N GLN A 46 9.43 1.36 -12.30
CA GLN A 46 10.72 2.03 -12.49
C GLN A 46 11.87 1.02 -12.67
N VAL A 47 11.95 -0.01 -11.81
CA VAL A 47 12.98 -1.06 -11.94
C VAL A 47 12.84 -1.81 -13.26
N ASN A 48 11.61 -2.13 -13.65
CA ASN A 48 11.33 -2.82 -14.90
C ASN A 48 11.67 -1.96 -16.12
N TYR A 49 11.40 -0.66 -16.07
CA TYR A 49 11.76 0.30 -17.10
C TYR A 49 13.28 0.38 -17.28
N LEU A 50 14.03 0.52 -16.17
CA LEU A 50 15.50 0.57 -16.21
C LEU A 50 16.11 -0.73 -16.76
N ARG A 51 15.56 -1.89 -16.40
CA ARG A 51 16.03 -3.18 -16.95
C ARG A 51 15.95 -3.22 -18.48
N ARG A 52 14.84 -2.74 -19.04
CA ARG A 52 14.60 -2.68 -20.50
C ARG A 52 15.51 -1.69 -21.25
N ILE A 53 16.14 -0.74 -20.55
CA ILE A 53 17.08 0.20 -21.18
C ILE A 53 18.50 -0.39 -21.26
N ILE A 54 18.83 -1.30 -20.34
CA ILE A 54 20.16 -1.90 -20.22
C ILE A 54 20.27 -3.17 -21.09
N GLU A 55 19.14 -3.72 -21.55
CA GLU A 55 19.02 -4.78 -22.57
C GLU A 55 18.85 -4.19 -23.97
#